data_AF-A0ABC8RC09-F1
#
_entry.id   AF-A0ABC8RC09-F1
#
_cell.length_a   1.000
_cell.length_b   1.000
_cell.length_c   1.000
_cell.angle_alpha   90.00
_cell.angle_beta   90.00
_cell.angle_gamma   90.00
#
_symmetry.space_group_name_H-M   'P 1'
#
loop_
_entity.id
_entity.type
_entity.pdbx_description
1 polymer ?
#
loop_
_entity_poly.entity_id
_entity_poly.type
_entity_poly.pdbx_seq_one_letter_code
_entity_poly.pdbx_strand_id
1 'polypeptide(L)'
;MEKYAQIFRLFGNTIIVGETANPARPPLLPPELMNAIHSAGGPKPMLLIKKNLGASDVNKDLNRLSVPKTIALMDFLTDKEKGSIENDGGRHDVTVIDPRGCHFVMVFSRWQIFLLVSKQLQTFKNLILTKHWIKLVVENKLKKELAEYFRYKKLWGFRVNGKLFFALNVEGSSSDDNGASSSSTLSLVLSLWISFACSI
;
A
#
# COMPACT_ATOMS: atom_id res chain seq x y z
N MET A 1 -8.11 29.08 -13.53
CA MET A 1 -8.16 28.88 -12.06
C MET A 1 -7.40 27.62 -11.73
N GLU A 2 -6.14 27.76 -11.35
CA GLU A 2 -5.26 26.65 -10.95
C GLU A 2 -5.78 26.02 -9.65
N LYS A 3 -6.05 24.71 -9.68
CA LYS A 3 -6.42 23.94 -8.49
C LYS A 3 -5.14 23.39 -7.87
N TYR A 4 -4.72 23.99 -6.75
CA TYR A 4 -3.58 23.55 -5.97
C TYR A 4 -3.78 22.11 -5.49
N ALA A 5 -2.83 21.22 -5.81
CA ALA A 5 -2.69 19.93 -5.16
C ALA A 5 -2.43 20.15 -3.67
N GLN A 6 -3.29 19.62 -2.80
CA GLN A 6 -3.07 19.68 -1.36
C GLN A 6 -2.08 18.59 -0.96
N ILE A 7 -0.93 19.03 -0.46
CA ILE A 7 0.14 18.16 0.02
C ILE A 7 -0.04 17.97 1.53
N PHE A 8 -0.38 16.76 1.95
CA PHE A 8 -0.36 16.39 3.37
C PHE A 8 0.90 15.58 3.66
N ARG A 9 1.67 16.01 4.68
CA ARG A 9 2.81 15.26 5.21
C ARG A 9 2.39 14.61 6.53
N LEU A 10 2.25 13.29 6.52
CA LEU A 10 1.95 12.48 7.70
C LEU A 10 2.99 11.38 7.82
N PHE A 11 3.67 11.30 8.97
CA PHE A 11 4.69 10.27 9.26
C PHE A 11 5.82 10.16 8.21
N GLY A 12 6.28 11.30 7.68
CA GLY A 12 7.34 11.33 6.65
C GLY A 12 6.90 10.89 5.25
N ASN A 13 5.62 10.58 5.05
CA ASN A 13 5.06 10.27 3.73
C ASN A 13 4.37 11.51 3.15
N THR A 14 4.68 11.83 1.89
CA THR A 14 3.96 12.82 1.10
C THR A 14 2.72 12.16 0.48
N ILE A 15 1.53 12.58 0.90
CA ILE A 15 0.28 12.20 0.23
C ILE A 15 -0.01 13.29 -0.81
N ILE A 16 0.15 12.95 -2.09
CA ILE A 16 -0.26 13.80 -3.21
C ILE A 16 -1.71 13.42 -3.55
N VAL A 17 -2.66 14.26 -3.15
CA VAL A 17 -4.05 14.16 -3.61
C VAL A 17 -4.16 15.00 -4.88
N GLY A 18 -4.16 14.36 -6.06
CA GLY A 18 -4.39 15.10 -7.29
C GLY A 18 -3.91 14.54 -8.63
N GLU A 19 -3.48 13.28 -8.74
CA GLU A 19 -3.20 12.73 -10.07
C GLU A 19 -4.40 11.92 -10.58
N THR A 20 -5.25 12.59 -11.35
CA THR A 20 -6.31 11.93 -12.13
C THR A 20 -5.64 10.98 -13.11
N ALA A 21 -5.96 9.69 -12.98
CA ALA A 21 -5.53 8.66 -13.92
C ALA A 21 -5.90 9.08 -15.36
N ASN A 22 -4.96 8.98 -16.29
CA ASN A 22 -5.26 9.03 -17.71
C ASN A 22 -6.26 7.88 -18.03
N PRO A 23 -7.51 8.18 -18.44
CA PRO A 23 -8.55 7.17 -18.62
C PRO A 23 -8.31 6.23 -19.82
N ALA A 24 -7.28 6.47 -20.64
CA ALA A 24 -7.09 5.76 -21.90
C ALA A 24 -6.43 4.37 -21.80
N ARG A 25 -5.84 4.00 -20.67
CA ARG A 25 -5.21 2.67 -20.53
C ARG A 25 -5.55 2.06 -19.16
N PRO A 26 -6.28 0.92 -19.11
CA PRO A 26 -6.52 0.21 -17.87
C PRO A 26 -5.18 -0.07 -17.17
N PRO A 27 -5.11 0.04 -15.83
CA PRO A 27 -3.91 -0.34 -15.11
C PRO A 27 -3.57 -1.80 -15.46
N LEU A 28 -2.37 -2.04 -15.96
CA LEU A 28 -1.96 -3.38 -16.36
C LEU A 28 -1.55 -4.20 -15.13
N LEU A 29 -2.15 -5.37 -14.98
CA LEU A 29 -1.71 -6.41 -14.06
C LEU A 29 -0.81 -7.36 -14.86
N PRO A 30 0.44 -7.64 -14.40
CA PRO A 30 1.34 -8.55 -15.11
C PRO A 30 0.69 -9.92 -15.35
N PRO A 31 0.88 -10.56 -16.52
CA PRO A 31 0.27 -11.84 -16.85
C PRO A 31 0.54 -12.94 -15.81
N GLU A 32 1.75 -12.98 -15.25
CA GLU A 32 2.14 -13.97 -14.24
C GLU A 32 1.31 -13.83 -12.97
N LEU A 33 1.11 -12.58 -12.51
CA LEU A 33 0.32 -12.28 -11.34
C LEU A 33 -1.17 -12.51 -11.60
N MET A 34 -1.66 -12.19 -12.81
CA MET A 34 -3.02 -12.52 -13.24
C MET A 34 -3.27 -14.04 -13.23
N ASN A 35 -2.31 -14.82 -13.74
CA ASN A 35 -2.38 -16.28 -13.73
C ASN A 35 -2.36 -16.84 -12.30
N ALA A 36 -1.57 -16.28 -11.39
CA ALA A 36 -1.57 -16.66 -9.99
C ALA A 36 -2.93 -16.38 -9.31
N ILE A 37 -3.53 -15.23 -9.58
CA ILE A 37 -4.87 -14.87 -9.09
C ILE A 37 -5.94 -15.83 -9.63
N HIS A 38 -5.90 -16.14 -10.92
CA HIS A 38 -6.83 -17.12 -11.53
C HIS A 38 -6.63 -18.53 -10.96
N SER A 39 -5.38 -18.96 -10.75
CA SER A 39 -5.06 -20.25 -10.14
C SER A 39 -5.56 -20.36 -8.70
N ALA A 40 -5.60 -19.24 -7.97
CA ALA A 40 -6.23 -19.15 -6.66
C ALA A 40 -7.78 -19.16 -6.71
N GLY A 41 -8.39 -19.19 -7.90
CA GLY A 41 -9.84 -19.13 -8.08
C GLY A 41 -10.42 -17.73 -7.93
N GLY A 42 -9.60 -16.70 -8.14
CA GLY A 42 -9.98 -15.29 -7.98
C GLY A 42 -10.34 -14.62 -9.31
N PRO A 43 -11.63 -14.51 -9.69
CA PRO A 43 -12.00 -13.76 -10.88
C PRO A 43 -11.94 -12.24 -10.62
N LYS A 44 -11.70 -11.46 -11.69
CA LYS A 44 -11.91 -10.00 -11.75
C LYS A 44 -11.12 -9.18 -10.69
N PRO A 45 -9.77 -9.17 -10.75
CA PRO A 45 -8.99 -8.29 -9.88
C PRO A 45 -9.25 -6.81 -10.17
N MET A 46 -9.30 -6.01 -9.10
CA MET A 46 -9.49 -4.56 -9.14
C MET A 46 -8.32 -3.83 -8.48
N LEU A 47 -7.83 -2.75 -9.08
CA LEU A 47 -6.79 -1.93 -8.46
C LEU A 47 -7.42 -1.10 -7.33
N LEU A 48 -6.95 -1.29 -6.09
CA LEU A 48 -7.51 -0.61 -4.92
C LEU A 48 -6.61 0.51 -4.40
N ILE A 49 -5.28 0.29 -4.43
CA ILE A 49 -4.28 1.23 -3.91
C ILE A 49 -3.11 1.34 -4.88
N LYS A 50 -2.61 2.57 -5.05
CA LYS A 50 -1.29 2.87 -5.62
C LYS A 50 -0.52 3.66 -4.56
N LYS A 51 0.60 3.13 -4.07
CA LYS A 51 1.39 3.75 -2.99
C LYS A 51 2.88 3.48 -3.16
N ASN A 52 3.72 4.47 -2.84
CA ASN A 52 5.14 4.25 -2.60
C ASN A 52 5.35 3.69 -1.19
N LEU A 53 6.12 2.61 -1.06
CA LEU A 53 6.45 2.07 0.25
C LEU A 53 7.31 3.08 1.01
N GLY A 54 6.88 3.47 2.21
CA GLY A 54 7.65 4.33 3.09
C GLY A 54 8.71 3.54 3.86
N ALA A 55 9.65 4.24 4.50
CA ALA A 55 10.66 3.63 5.36
C ALA A 55 10.05 2.76 6.47
N SER A 56 8.88 3.16 7.00
CA SER A 56 8.14 2.39 8.00
C SER A 56 7.51 1.11 7.45
N ASP A 57 7.17 1.07 6.16
CA ASP A 57 6.59 -0.12 5.53
C ASP A 57 7.66 -1.21 5.34
N VAL A 58 8.91 -0.85 5.07
CA VAL A 58 10.01 -1.82 4.89
C VAL A 58 10.84 -2.06 6.15
N ASN A 59 10.45 -1.45 7.27
CA ASN A 59 11.14 -1.64 8.56
C ASN A 59 10.79 -3.00 9.16
N LYS A 60 11.81 -3.83 9.36
CA LYS A 60 11.68 -5.17 9.92
C LYS A 60 11.07 -5.21 11.32
N ASP A 61 11.31 -4.19 12.13
CA ASP A 61 10.87 -4.14 13.53
C ASP A 61 9.39 -3.74 13.62
N LEU A 62 8.86 -3.08 12.58
CA LEU A 62 7.46 -2.68 12.50
C LEU A 62 6.56 -3.75 11.86
N ASN A 63 7.13 -4.58 10.96
CA ASN A 63 6.45 -5.69 10.27
C ASN A 63 5.02 -5.35 9.80
N ARG A 64 4.88 -4.20 9.13
CA ARG A 64 3.57 -3.69 8.72
C ARG A 64 3.63 -2.91 7.42
N LEU A 65 2.55 -2.96 6.66
CA LEU A 65 2.25 -2.03 5.57
C LEU A 65 1.12 -1.11 5.99
N SER A 66 1.36 0.20 5.95
CA SER A 66 0.28 1.18 6.02
C SER A 66 -0.46 1.23 4.68
N VAL A 67 -1.76 0.99 4.73
CA VAL A 67 -2.66 1.01 3.58
C VAL A 67 -3.47 2.32 3.64
N PRO A 68 -3.39 3.18 2.62
CA PRO A 68 -4.21 4.39 2.57
C PRO A 68 -5.68 4.00 2.41
N LYS A 69 -6.57 4.68 3.15
CA LYS A 69 -8.02 4.53 3.01
C LYS A 69 -8.45 5.24 1.72
N THR A 70 -8.57 4.49 0.61
CA THR A 70 -9.07 5.00 -0.68
C THR A 70 -10.56 4.69 -0.84
N ILE A 71 -11.25 5.48 -1.67
CA ILE A 71 -12.67 5.22 -2.01
C ILE A 71 -12.80 3.83 -2.64
N ALA A 72 -11.94 3.50 -3.61
CA ALA A 72 -11.92 2.19 -4.26
C ALA A 72 -11.78 1.01 -3.28
N LEU A 73 -10.87 1.12 -2.29
CA LEU A 73 -10.73 0.11 -1.25
C LEU A 73 -12.01 -0.02 -0.43
N MET A 74 -12.55 1.11 0.05
CA MET A 74 -13.73 1.07 0.90
C MET A 74 -14.96 0.54 0.15
N ASP A 75 -15.17 0.92 -1.11
CA ASP A 75 -16.28 0.42 -1.92
C ASP A 75 -16.14 -1.07 -2.24
N PHE A 76 -14.90 -1.57 -2.33
CA PHE A 76 -14.63 -2.99 -2.57
C PHE A 76 -14.92 -3.87 -1.35
N LEU A 77 -14.77 -3.34 -0.13
CA LEU A 77 -15.03 -4.09 1.11
C LEU A 77 -16.53 -4.31 1.32
N THR A 78 -16.90 -5.50 1.79
CA THR A 78 -18.26 -5.78 2.23
C THR A 78 -18.56 -5.06 3.55
N ASP A 79 -19.83 -4.85 3.87
CA ASP A 79 -20.21 -4.18 5.12
C ASP A 79 -19.76 -4.96 6.36
N LYS A 80 -19.73 -6.30 6.27
CA LYS A 80 -19.16 -7.15 7.32
C LYS A 80 -17.67 -6.91 7.52
N GLU A 81 -16.92 -6.78 6.43
CA GLU A 81 -15.47 -6.50 6.48
C GLU A 81 -15.20 -5.10 7.01
N LYS A 82 -15.96 -4.09 6.54
CA LYS A 82 -15.92 -2.72 7.04
C LYS A 82 -16.19 -2.69 8.54
N GLY A 83 -17.27 -3.31 9.00
CA GLY A 83 -17.59 -3.41 10.43
C GLY A 83 -16.47 -4.11 11.21
N SER A 84 -15.91 -5.19 10.66
CA SER A 84 -14.80 -5.94 11.28
C SER A 84 -13.52 -5.11 11.43
N ILE A 85 -13.23 -4.18 10.52
CA ILE A 85 -12.03 -3.32 10.59
C ILE A 85 -12.31 -1.97 11.26
N GLU A 86 -13.53 -1.44 11.21
CA GLU A 86 -13.84 -0.12 11.75
C GLU A 86 -14.02 -0.15 13.28
N ASN A 87 -14.35 -1.30 13.86
CA ASN A 87 -14.35 -1.51 15.30
C ASN A 87 -12.93 -1.36 15.91
N ASP A 88 -12.82 -0.79 17.11
CA ASP A 88 -11.54 -0.68 17.82
C ASP A 88 -10.95 -2.07 18.08
N GLY A 89 -9.69 -2.28 17.69
CA GLY A 89 -9.05 -3.59 17.74
C GLY A 89 -9.51 -4.59 16.67
N GLY A 90 -10.35 -4.14 15.74
CA GLY A 90 -10.88 -4.92 14.63
C GLY A 90 -9.80 -5.50 13.71
N ARG A 91 -9.94 -6.78 13.38
CA ARG A 91 -9.00 -7.56 12.57
C ARG A 91 -9.76 -8.40 11.56
N HIS A 92 -9.23 -8.50 10.36
CA HIS A 92 -9.75 -9.34 9.30
C HIS A 92 -8.60 -10.11 8.64
N ASP A 93 -8.67 -11.44 8.64
CA ASP A 93 -7.65 -12.25 7.98
C ASP A 93 -7.81 -12.16 6.47
N VAL A 94 -6.71 -11.90 5.77
CA VAL A 94 -6.65 -11.80 4.32
C VAL A 94 -5.49 -12.63 3.79
N THR A 95 -5.59 -13.05 2.54
CA THR A 95 -4.44 -13.64 1.83
C THR A 95 -3.90 -12.64 0.84
N VAL A 96 -2.58 -12.45 0.86
CA VAL A 96 -1.85 -11.62 -0.10
C VAL A 96 -1.03 -12.51 -1.01
N ILE A 97 -1.23 -12.38 -2.32
CA ILE A 97 -0.39 -13.00 -3.34
C ILE A 97 0.73 -12.00 -3.71
N ASP A 98 1.98 -12.45 -3.67
CA ASP A 98 3.13 -11.63 -4.07
C ASP A 98 3.40 -11.72 -5.59
N PRO A 99 4.32 -10.92 -6.15
CA PRO A 99 4.68 -10.99 -7.58
C PRO A 99 5.12 -12.36 -8.09
N ARG A 100 5.59 -13.24 -7.21
CA ARG A 100 6.04 -14.60 -7.55
C ARG A 100 4.89 -15.62 -7.50
N GLY A 101 3.69 -15.18 -7.15
CA GLY A 101 2.52 -16.05 -6.95
C GLY A 101 2.47 -16.75 -5.59
N CYS A 102 3.34 -16.40 -4.65
CA CYS A 102 3.35 -16.99 -3.31
C CYS A 102 2.24 -16.40 -2.43
N HIS A 103 1.61 -17.24 -1.61
CA HIS A 103 0.50 -16.85 -0.74
C HIS A 103 0.98 -16.53 0.68
N PHE A 104 0.55 -15.38 1.20
CA PHE A 104 0.86 -14.93 2.56
C PHE A 104 -0.42 -14.58 3.32
N VAL A 105 -0.70 -15.31 4.42
CA VAL A 105 -1.82 -14.98 5.30
C VAL A 105 -1.44 -13.77 6.17
N MET A 106 -2.20 -12.69 6.07
CA MET A 106 -1.96 -11.44 6.80
C MET A 106 -3.20 -11.02 7.57
N VAL A 107 -3.01 -10.08 8.50
CA VAL A 107 -4.13 -9.44 9.20
C VAL A 107 -4.31 -8.04 8.66
N PHE A 108 -5.50 -7.74 8.18
CA PHE A 108 -5.94 -6.41 7.80
C PHE A 108 -6.73 -5.78 8.95
N SER A 109 -6.27 -4.64 9.46
CA SER A 109 -6.82 -4.03 10.67
C SER A 109 -6.80 -2.51 10.60
N ARG A 110 -7.65 -1.86 11.40
CA ARG A 110 -7.56 -0.43 11.64
C ARG A 110 -6.77 -0.18 12.91
N TRP A 111 -5.78 0.70 12.81
CA TRP A 111 -5.05 1.22 13.95
C TRP A 111 -5.47 2.65 14.20
N GLN A 112 -5.67 2.98 15.46
CA GLN A 112 -5.90 4.33 15.92
C GLN A 112 -4.64 4.83 16.62
N ILE A 113 -4.07 5.90 16.09
CA ILE A 113 -2.87 6.53 16.65
C ILE A 113 -3.29 7.88 17.19
N PHE A 114 -2.93 8.15 18.43
CA PHE A 114 -3.10 9.45 19.05
C PHE A 114 -1.76 10.18 19.02
N LEU A 115 -1.74 11.39 18.47
CA LEU A 115 -0.56 12.24 18.46
C LEU A 115 -0.89 13.59 19.07
N LEU A 116 -0.03 14.08 19.94
CA LEU A 116 -0.10 15.44 20.42
C LEU A 116 0.56 16.37 19.38
N VAL A 117 -0.25 17.16 18.67
CA VAL A 117 0.22 18.13 17.67
C VAL A 117 -0.17 19.52 18.17
N SER A 118 0.81 20.39 18.39
CA SER A 118 0.59 21.76 18.89
C SER A 118 -0.27 21.83 20.16
N LYS A 119 0.03 20.94 21.13
CA LYS A 119 -0.71 20.77 22.39
C LYS A 119 -2.17 20.28 22.23
N GLN A 120 -2.58 19.86 21.04
CA GLN A 120 -3.90 19.25 20.80
C GLN A 120 -3.76 17.77 20.48
N LEU A 121 -4.60 16.94 21.10
CA LEU A 121 -4.62 15.51 20.81
C LEU A 121 -5.35 15.28 19.49
N GLN A 122 -4.61 14.83 18.48
CA GLN A 122 -5.16 14.43 17.19
C GLN A 122 -5.23 12.91 17.09
N THR A 123 -6.31 12.44 16.47
CA THR A 123 -6.54 11.01 16.24
C THR A 123 -6.38 10.70 14.76
N PHE A 124 -5.47 9.79 14.44
CA PHE A 124 -5.24 9.30 13.10
C PHE A 124 -5.69 7.85 12.98
N LYS A 125 -6.47 7.54 11.95
CA LYS A 125 -6.94 6.19 11.65
C LYS A 125 -6.21 5.68 10.43
N ASN A 126 -5.43 4.61 10.61
CA ASN A 126 -4.67 3.97 9.54
C ASN A 126 -5.16 2.55 9.33
N LEU A 127 -5.24 2.10 8.08
CA LEU A 127 -5.43 0.69 7.77
C LEU A 127 -4.05 0.04 7.66
N ILE A 128 -3.88 -1.14 8.22
CA ILE A 128 -2.58 -1.80 8.34
C ILE A 128 -2.69 -3.26 7.93
N LEU A 129 -1.76 -3.74 7.10
CA LEU A 129 -1.47 -5.17 6.91
C LEU A 129 -0.28 -5.58 7.78
N THR A 130 -0.44 -6.63 8.58
CA THR A 130 0.62 -7.14 9.49
C THR A 130 0.87 -8.65 9.32
N LYS A 131 1.59 -9.26 10.28
CA LYS A 131 1.91 -10.69 10.38
C LYS A 131 3.02 -11.14 9.43
N HIS A 132 2.74 -11.39 8.15
CA HIS A 132 3.72 -11.91 7.19
C HIS A 132 4.26 -10.84 6.23
N TRP A 133 4.00 -9.56 6.50
CA TRP A 133 4.41 -8.47 5.62
C TRP A 133 5.93 -8.40 5.44
N ILE A 134 6.72 -8.44 6.52
CA ILE A 134 8.19 -8.35 6.39
C ILE A 134 8.78 -9.55 5.65
N LYS A 135 8.17 -10.73 5.81
CA LYS A 135 8.57 -11.93 5.06
C LYS A 135 8.39 -11.68 3.56
N LEU A 136 7.22 -11.16 3.16
CA LEU A 136 6.94 -10.77 1.78
C LEU A 136 7.97 -9.72 1.28
N VAL A 137 8.27 -8.69 2.07
CA VAL A 137 9.26 -7.65 1.73
C VAL A 137 10.65 -8.23 1.47
N VAL A 138 11.13 -9.12 2.32
CA VAL A 138 12.46 -9.75 2.20
C VAL A 138 12.51 -10.66 0.97
N GLU A 139 11.51 -11.52 0.80
CA GLU A 139 11.44 -12.47 -0.31
C GLU A 139 11.32 -11.80 -1.68
N ASN A 140 10.71 -10.62 -1.73
CA ASN A 140 10.54 -9.83 -2.96
C ASN A 140 11.56 -8.69 -3.10
N LYS A 141 12.58 -8.61 -2.22
CA LYS A 141 13.66 -7.61 -2.26
C LYS A 141 13.17 -6.16 -2.30
N LEU A 142 12.00 -5.86 -1.73
CA LEU A 142 11.34 -4.55 -1.86
C LEU A 142 12.10 -3.39 -1.22
N LYS A 143 12.96 -3.67 -0.22
CA LYS A 143 13.83 -2.66 0.39
C LYS A 143 14.90 -2.14 -0.58
N LYS A 144 15.42 -3.01 -1.45
CA LYS A 144 16.42 -2.64 -2.47
C LYS A 144 15.79 -1.74 -3.53
N GLU A 145 14.58 -2.11 -3.97
CA GLU A 145 13.84 -1.30 -4.96
C GLU A 145 13.49 0.09 -4.45
N LEU A 146 13.17 0.24 -3.16
CA LEU A 146 12.94 1.58 -2.57
C LEU A 146 14.16 2.49 -2.71
N ALA A 147 15.37 1.93 -2.62
CA ALA A 147 16.62 2.68 -2.74
C ALA A 147 17.02 2.95 -4.20
N GLU A 148 16.68 2.05 -5.11
CA GLU A 148 17.11 2.13 -6.52
C GLU A 148 16.08 2.80 -7.43
N TYR A 149 14.78 2.72 -7.12
CA TYR A 149 13.72 3.18 -8.00
C TYR A 149 12.53 3.78 -7.22
N PHE A 150 12.13 5.02 -7.57
CA PHE A 150 10.83 5.58 -7.17
C PHE A 150 9.71 4.96 -8.02
N ARG A 151 9.24 3.76 -7.63
CA ARG A 151 8.10 3.10 -8.29
C ARG A 151 6.99 2.82 -7.30
N TYR A 152 5.77 3.16 -7.72
CA TYR A 152 4.58 2.86 -6.96
C TYR A 152 4.33 1.37 -6.93
N LYS A 153 3.95 0.86 -5.77
CA LYS A 153 3.43 -0.49 -5.61
C LYS A 153 1.91 -0.43 -5.67
N LYS A 154 1.34 -1.36 -6.41
CA LYS A 154 -0.09 -1.45 -6.68
C LYS A 154 -0.64 -2.62 -5.89
N LEU A 155 -1.64 -2.35 -5.05
CA LEU A 155 -2.38 -3.41 -4.35
C LEU A 155 -3.70 -3.63 -5.07
N TRP A 156 -3.84 -4.83 -5.61
CA TRP A 156 -5.04 -5.31 -6.26
C TRP A 156 -5.88 -6.08 -5.25
N GLY A 157 -7.20 -5.96 -5.32
CA GLY A 157 -8.14 -6.76 -4.56
C GLY A 157 -8.93 -7.70 -5.46
N PHE A 158 -9.22 -8.89 -4.95
CA PHE A 158 -10.08 -9.87 -5.62
C PHE A 158 -10.75 -10.77 -4.58
N ARG A 159 -11.67 -11.63 -5.03
CA ARG A 159 -12.46 -12.50 -4.17
C ARG A 159 -12.24 -13.95 -4.52
N VAL A 160 -12.02 -14.80 -3.51
CA VAL A 160 -11.99 -16.26 -3.66
C VAL A 160 -13.02 -16.84 -2.70
N ASN A 161 -14.07 -17.48 -3.22
CA ASN A 161 -15.18 -18.02 -2.41
C ASN A 161 -15.74 -16.98 -1.41
N GLY A 162 -15.91 -15.73 -1.87
CA GLY A 162 -16.38 -14.60 -1.07
C GLY A 162 -15.35 -13.97 -0.13
N LYS A 163 -14.19 -14.57 0.08
CA LYS A 163 -13.13 -14.05 0.97
C LYS A 163 -12.30 -12.98 0.28
N LEU A 164 -11.87 -11.98 1.05
CA LEU A 164 -10.99 -10.90 0.59
C LEU A 164 -9.56 -11.40 0.37
N PHE A 165 -9.05 -11.18 -0.84
CA PHE A 165 -7.66 -11.41 -1.20
C PHE A 165 -7.06 -10.13 -1.75
N PHE A 166 -5.74 -9.98 -1.57
CA PHE A 166 -4.95 -8.96 -2.23
C PHE A 166 -3.87 -9.58 -3.12
N ALA A 167 -3.44 -8.85 -4.13
CA ALA A 167 -2.24 -9.15 -4.90
C ALA A 167 -1.33 -7.92 -4.95
N LEU A 168 -0.06 -8.09 -4.61
CA LEU A 168 0.94 -7.05 -4.70
C LEU A 168 1.58 -7.07 -6.08
N ASN A 169 1.36 -6.01 -6.85
CA ASN A 169 2.11 -5.75 -8.07
C ASN A 169 3.28 -4.80 -7.76
N VAL A 170 4.47 -5.28 -8.06
CA VAL A 170 5.74 -4.59 -7.92
C VAL A 170 6.22 -4.29 -9.33
N GLU A 171 5.81 -3.15 -9.88
CA GLU A 171 6.21 -2.79 -11.25
C GLU A 171 7.73 -2.62 -11.32
N GLY A 172 8.36 -3.45 -12.15
CA GLY A 172 9.79 -3.47 -12.47
C GLY A 172 10.04 -4.41 -13.65
N SER A 173 10.43 -3.82 -14.80
CA SER A 173 10.75 -4.44 -16.10
C SER A 173 9.60 -4.65 -17.11
N SER A 174 9.22 -3.58 -17.80
CA SER A 174 9.05 -3.65 -19.25
C SER A 174 9.84 -2.50 -19.86
N SER A 175 10.83 -2.86 -20.66
CA SER A 175 11.54 -2.00 -21.59
C SER A 175 10.55 -1.33 -22.54
N ASP A 176 10.15 -0.10 -22.21
CA ASP A 176 9.61 0.87 -23.16
C ASP A 176 10.48 2.13 -23.01
N ASP A 177 11.59 2.12 -23.74
CA ASP A 177 12.43 3.28 -23.95
C ASP A 177 11.77 4.11 -25.07
N ASN A 178 11.47 5.38 -24.79
CA ASN A 178 11.48 6.46 -25.80
C ASN A 178 11.36 7.82 -25.11
N GLY A 179 12.54 8.37 -24.81
CA GLY A 179 12.91 9.78 -24.98
C GLY A 179 11.93 10.86 -24.54
N ALA A 180 12.19 11.46 -23.37
CA ALA A 180 12.21 12.91 -23.23
C ALA A 180 13.04 13.29 -21.99
N SER A 181 14.22 13.86 -22.26
CA SER A 181 15.08 14.52 -21.30
C SER A 181 14.37 15.74 -20.70
N SER A 182 14.28 15.82 -19.38
CA SER A 182 14.38 17.11 -18.68
C SER A 182 14.84 16.92 -17.23
N SER A 183 16.08 17.34 -17.01
CA SER A 183 16.72 17.68 -15.75
C SER A 183 15.79 18.40 -14.77
N SER A 184 15.77 17.98 -13.51
CA SER A 184 15.72 18.91 -12.38
C SER A 184 16.17 18.24 -11.08
N THR A 185 16.84 19.06 -10.31
CA THR A 185 17.84 18.77 -9.28
C THR A 185 17.31 18.25 -7.96
N LEU A 186 18.17 17.49 -7.29
CA LEU A 186 18.06 16.86 -5.99
C LEU A 186 17.58 17.81 -4.88
N SER A 187 16.65 17.35 -4.06
CA SER A 187 16.46 17.85 -2.69
C SER A 187 16.64 16.69 -1.72
N LEU A 188 17.85 16.61 -1.17
CA LEU A 188 18.18 15.86 0.03
C LEU A 188 17.51 16.56 1.22
N VAL A 189 16.55 15.90 1.89
CA VAL A 189 16.23 16.22 3.29
C VAL A 189 16.19 14.95 4.11
N LEU A 190 17.31 14.80 4.82
CA LEU A 190 17.62 14.04 6.01
C LEU A 190 16.44 13.45 6.81
N SER A 191 16.57 12.15 7.05
CA SER A 191 15.89 11.36 8.07
C SER A 191 16.23 11.80 9.50
N LEU A 192 15.22 11.96 10.37
CA LEU A 192 15.36 11.98 11.82
C LEU A 192 14.06 11.48 12.52
N TRP A 193 14.18 10.34 13.23
CA TRP A 193 13.49 9.79 14.44
C TRP A 193 11.96 9.91 14.60
N ILE A 194 11.23 8.96 15.21
CA ILE A 194 11.34 8.51 16.62
C ILE A 194 10.79 7.07 16.78
N SER A 195 11.57 6.25 17.48
CA SER A 195 11.13 5.06 18.22
C SER A 195 10.08 5.43 19.26
N PHE A 196 8.90 4.82 19.28
CA PHE A 196 8.14 4.49 20.50
C PHE A 196 6.84 3.78 20.10
N ALA A 197 6.78 2.48 20.39
CA ALA A 197 5.60 1.74 20.87
C ALA A 197 5.97 0.25 20.90
N CYS A 198 6.87 -0.09 21.82
CA CYS A 198 6.90 -1.42 22.43
C CYS A 198 6.13 -1.30 23.75
N SER A 199 5.43 -2.37 24.12
CA SER A 199 4.54 -2.54 25.29
C SER A 199 3.14 -1.92 25.17
N ILE A 200 2.17 -2.76 24.77
CA ILE A 200 1.20 -3.44 25.66
C ILE A 200 0.73 -4.71 24.93
#